data_AF-A0A7S2MQ86-F1
#
_entry.id   AF-A0A7S2MQ86-F1
#
_cell.length_a   1.000
_cell.length_b   1.000
_cell.length_c   1.000
_cell.angle_alpha   90.00
_cell.angle_beta   90.00
_cell.angle_gamma   90.00
#
_symmetry.space_group_name_H-M   'P 1'
#
loop_
_entity.id
_entity.type
_entity.pdbx_description
1 polymer ?
#
loop_
_entity_poly.entity_id
_entity_poly.type
_entity_poly.pdbx_seq_one_letter_code
_entity_poly.pdbx_strand_id
1 'polypeptide(L)'
;KTQEELMEKMSKGEFTLRDMYKQFQSIMKMGPLNKVMGMMPGVPEYLIPKSADDEGTMRLKKFMYMMDSMTDAELDGKVDMHKKYDPKVESRIKRIARGSG
;
A
#
# COMPACT_ATOMS: atom_id res chain seq x y z
N LYS A 1 4.75 18.86 2.57
CA LYS A 1 5.08 18.60 1.15
C LYS A 1 4.53 17.26 0.66
N THR A 2 4.68 16.15 1.39
CA THR A 2 4.19 14.81 0.96
C THR A 2 2.69 14.62 0.81
N GLN A 3 1.84 15.40 1.50
CA GLN A 3 0.37 15.28 1.37
C GLN A 3 -0.18 16.00 0.14
N GLU A 4 0.32 17.19 -0.17
CA GLU A 4 -0.13 17.99 -1.31
C GLU A 4 0.25 17.31 -2.63
N GLU A 5 1.48 16.79 -2.72
CA GLU A 5 1.94 16.01 -3.89
C GLU A 5 1.14 14.73 -4.09
N LEU A 6 0.70 14.08 -3.01
CA LEU A 6 -0.17 12.90 -3.08
C LEU A 6 -1.56 13.25 -3.60
N MET A 7 -2.15 14.33 -3.09
CA MET A 7 -3.46 14.80 -3.54
C MET A 7 -3.41 15.21 -5.02
N GLU A 8 -2.34 15.86 -5.45
CA GLU A 8 -2.14 16.21 -6.85
C GLU A 8 -2.02 14.97 -7.75
N LYS A 9 -1.21 13.97 -7.34
CA LYS A 9 -1.08 12.70 -8.05
C LYS A 9 -2.38 11.90 -8.10
N MET A 10 -3.12 11.86 -6.99
CA MET A 10 -4.45 11.25 -6.96
C MET A 10 -5.43 11.97 -7.89
N SER A 11 -5.41 13.30 -7.91
CA SER A 11 -6.24 14.10 -8.82
C SER A 11 -5.87 13.88 -10.28
N LYS A 12 -4.59 13.56 -10.56
CA LYS A 12 -4.10 13.19 -11.89
C LYS A 12 -4.35 11.71 -12.25
N GLY A 13 -4.86 10.91 -11.32
CA GLY A 13 -5.04 9.46 -11.50
C GLY A 13 -3.75 8.65 -11.47
N GLU A 14 -2.62 9.27 -11.11
CA GLU A 14 -1.29 8.65 -11.06
C GLU A 14 -0.95 8.18 -9.64
N PHE A 15 -1.85 7.41 -9.03
CA PHE A 15 -1.63 6.87 -7.69
C PHE A 15 -0.99 5.47 -7.78
N THR A 16 0.27 5.36 -7.37
CA THR A 16 1.02 4.09 -7.40
C THR A 16 1.09 3.42 -6.03
N LEU A 17 1.35 2.10 -5.99
CA LEU A 17 1.59 1.38 -4.73
C LEU A 17 2.84 1.91 -4.02
N ARG A 18 3.84 2.41 -4.76
CA ARG A 18 5.01 3.08 -4.19
C ARG A 18 4.64 4.34 -3.42
N ASP A 19 3.73 5.14 -3.95
CA ASP A 19 3.27 6.35 -3.26
C ASP A 19 2.51 5.95 -1.98
N MET A 20 1.65 4.93 -2.04
CA MET A 20 0.97 4.38 -0.86
C MET A 20 1.95 3.87 0.20
N TYR A 21 3.02 3.17 -0.19
CA TYR A 21 4.05 2.68 0.73
C TYR A 21 4.73 3.82 1.50
N LYS A 22 5.12 4.90 0.81
CA LYS A 22 5.75 6.07 1.44
C LYS A 22 4.82 6.73 2.45
N GLN A 23 3.53 6.76 2.14
CA GLN A 23 2.52 7.30 3.05
C GLN A 23 2.38 6.42 4.30
N PHE A 24 2.29 5.10 4.16
CA PHE A 24 2.24 4.19 5.31
C PHE A 24 3.50 4.28 6.18
N GLN A 25 4.69 4.35 5.57
CA GLN A 25 5.93 4.50 6.30
C GLN A 25 5.99 5.82 7.09
N SER A 26 5.42 6.90 6.53
CA SER A 26 5.33 8.20 7.21
C SER A 26 4.38 8.16 8.40
N ILE A 27 3.22 7.49 8.26
CA ILE A 27 2.27 7.35 9.37
C ILE A 27 2.85 6.47 10.49
N MET A 28 3.51 5.36 10.17
CA MET A 28 4.14 4.50 11.19
C MET A 28 5.19 5.25 12.04
N LYS A 29 5.85 6.27 11.49
CA LYS A 29 6.82 7.11 12.21
C LYS A 29 6.16 8.19 13.09
N MET A 30 4.91 8.56 12.83
CA MET A 30 4.22 9.67 13.51
C MET A 30 3.39 9.24 14.73
N GLY A 31 3.25 7.95 15.03
CA GLY A 31 2.48 7.47 16.18
C GLY A 31 1.03 7.14 15.83
N PRO A 32 0.05 7.26 16.77
CA PRO A 32 -1.18 6.48 16.76
C PRO A 32 -1.97 6.64 15.44
N LEU A 33 -2.01 5.54 14.69
CA LEU A 33 -2.39 5.42 13.28
C LEU A 33 -3.81 5.89 12.97
N ASN A 34 -4.72 5.84 13.94
CA ASN A 34 -6.15 6.04 13.71
C ASN A 34 -6.53 7.41 13.17
N LYS A 35 -5.93 8.49 13.71
CA LYS A 35 -6.34 9.85 13.35
C LYS A 35 -5.81 10.28 11.99
N VAL A 36 -4.61 9.81 11.61
CA VAL A 36 -3.96 10.25 10.38
C VAL A 36 -4.44 9.41 9.18
N MET A 37 -4.71 8.12 9.39
CA MET A 37 -5.13 7.22 8.32
C MET A 37 -6.58 7.47 7.86
N GLY A 38 -7.46 7.91 8.78
CA GLY A 38 -8.83 8.32 8.45
C GLY A 38 -8.93 9.60 7.62
N MET A 39 -7.84 10.39 7.53
CA MET A 39 -7.77 11.59 6.71
C MET A 39 -7.05 11.35 5.38
N MET A 40 -6.59 10.13 5.11
CA MET A 40 -5.80 9.82 3.93
C MET A 40 -6.72 9.44 2.76
N PRO A 41 -6.78 10.27 1.69
CA PRO A 41 -7.58 9.94 0.52
C PRO A 41 -7.02 8.68 -0.16
N GLY A 42 -7.91 7.80 -0.63
CA GLY A 42 -7.52 6.60 -1.38
C GLY A 42 -7.10 5.39 -0.55
N VAL A 43 -7.09 5.48 0.78
CA VAL A 43 -6.88 4.30 1.65
C VAL A 43 -8.18 3.50 1.76
N PRO A 44 -8.16 2.19 1.48
CA PRO A 44 -9.32 1.33 1.72
C PRO A 44 -9.75 1.33 3.19
N GLU A 45 -11.05 1.46 3.45
CA GLU A 45 -11.60 1.58 4.80
C GLU A 45 -11.24 0.39 5.72
N TYR A 46 -11.02 -0.80 5.15
CA TYR A 46 -10.59 -1.99 5.90
C TYR A 46 -9.15 -1.92 6.44
N LEU A 47 -8.32 -1.02 5.89
CA LEU A 47 -6.96 -0.74 6.38
C LEU A 47 -6.94 0.35 7.45
N ILE A 48 -8.04 1.09 7.63
CA ILE A 48 -8.15 2.12 8.65
C ILE A 48 -8.46 1.44 9.99
N PRO A 49 -7.59 1.55 11.01
CA PRO A 49 -7.89 1.00 12.32
C PRO A 49 -9.08 1.76 12.93
N LYS A 50 -10.18 1.06 13.22
CA LYS A 50 -11.37 1.64 13.88
C LYS A 50 -11.12 1.96 15.37
N SER A 51 -10.16 1.28 15.98
CA SER A 51 -9.70 1.40 17.36
C SER A 51 -8.18 1.51 17.37
N ALA A 52 -7.57 2.02 18.45
CA ALA A 52 -6.11 2.21 18.56
C ALA A 52 -5.39 0.89 18.82
N ASP A 53 -5.89 -0.16 18.18
CA ASP A 53 -5.54 -1.54 18.45
C ASP A 53 -4.38 -1.95 17.55
N ASP A 54 -3.50 -2.77 18.13
CA ASP A 54 -2.33 -3.33 17.48
C ASP A 54 -2.66 -4.11 16.20
N GLU A 55 -3.91 -4.54 16.03
CA GLU A 55 -4.36 -5.29 14.86
C GLU A 55 -4.32 -4.47 13.56
N GLY A 56 -4.74 -3.20 13.61
CA GLY A 56 -4.67 -2.31 12.44
C GLY A 56 -3.22 -2.08 12.02
N THR A 57 -2.34 -1.82 13.00
CA THR A 57 -0.89 -1.71 12.81
C THR A 57 -0.30 -3.00 12.21
N MET A 58 -0.73 -4.17 12.68
CA MET A 58 -0.23 -5.45 12.21
C MET A 58 -0.65 -5.73 10.75
N ARG A 59 -1.88 -5.37 10.36
CA ARG A 59 -2.35 -5.46 8.97
C ARG A 59 -1.54 -4.56 8.04
N LEU A 60 -1.22 -3.33 8.48
CA LEU A 60 -0.39 -2.41 7.71
C LEU A 60 1.04 -2.92 7.54
N LYS A 61 1.65 -3.46 8.61
CA LYS A 61 2.97 -4.12 8.53
C LYS A 61 2.95 -5.27 7.52
N LYS A 62 1.93 -6.13 7.55
CA LYS A 62 1.78 -7.21 6.55
C LYS A 62 1.67 -6.65 5.13
N PHE A 63 0.93 -5.57 4.92
CA PHE A 63 0.86 -4.88 3.63
C PHE A 63 2.22 -4.34 3.18
N MET A 64 2.99 -3.76 4.09
CA MET A 64 4.35 -3.30 3.78
C MET A 64 5.27 -4.46 3.40
N TYR A 65 5.24 -5.59 4.12
CA TYR A 65 6.03 -6.78 3.76
C TYR A 65 5.63 -7.37 2.40
N MET A 66 4.34 -7.35 2.06
CA MET A 66 3.89 -7.73 0.71
C MET A 66 4.47 -6.78 -0.35
N MET A 67 4.42 -5.47 -0.12
CA MET A 67 4.98 -4.47 -1.03
C MET A 67 6.50 -4.57 -1.16
N ASP A 68 7.22 -4.91 -0.09
CA ASP A 68 8.67 -5.15 -0.11
C ASP A 68 9.06 -6.36 -0.98
N SER A 69 8.13 -7.31 -1.18
CA SER A 69 8.32 -8.48 -2.04
C SER A 69 7.93 -8.25 -3.51
N MET A 70 7.47 -7.04 -3.84
CA MET A 70 7.14 -6.60 -5.19
C MET A 70 8.37 -5.98 -5.87
N THR A 71 8.38 -6.04 -7.19
CA THR A 71 9.39 -5.37 -8.03
C THR A 71 9.01 -3.90 -8.24
N ASP A 72 9.98 -3.06 -8.58
CA ASP A 72 9.74 -1.64 -8.84
C ASP A 72 8.67 -1.39 -9.92
N ALA A 73 8.65 -2.22 -10.96
CA ALA A 73 7.66 -2.13 -12.03
C ALA A 73 6.25 -2.51 -11.56
N GLU A 74 6.11 -3.43 -10.60
CA GLU A 74 4.82 -3.77 -10.00
C GLU A 74 4.35 -2.66 -9.04
N LEU A 75 5.27 -2.07 -8.27
CA LEU A 75 4.97 -0.96 -7.35
C LEU A 75 4.60 0.34 -8.09
N ASP A 76 5.23 0.59 -9.23
CA ASP A 76 4.97 1.76 -10.09
C ASP A 76 3.72 1.59 -10.97
N GLY A 77 3.02 0.46 -10.90
CA GLY A 77 1.84 0.19 -11.74
C GLY A 77 2.17 -0.04 -13.23
N LYS A 78 3.44 -0.28 -13.57
CA LYS A 78 3.87 -0.57 -14.95
C LYS A 78 3.58 -2.02 -15.37
N VAL A 79 3.24 -2.87 -14.41
CA VAL A 79 2.83 -4.26 -14.62
C VAL A 79 1.35 -4.39 -14.28
N ASP A 80 0.58 -4.87 -15.24
CA ASP A 80 -0.83 -5.19 -15.04
C ASP A 80 -0.97 -6.52 -14.28
N MET A 81 -1.41 -6.43 -13.02
CA MET A 81 -1.65 -7.57 -12.14
C MET A 81 -3.09 -8.09 -12.22
N HIS A 82 -3.96 -7.49 -13.04
CA HIS A 82 -5.38 -7.85 -13.16
C HIS A 82 -5.66 -8.86 -14.28
N LYS A 83 -4.65 -9.23 -15.07
CA LYS A 83 -4.78 -10.24 -16.13
C LYS A 83 -4.96 -11.63 -15.53
N LYS A 84 -6.21 -11.97 -15.21
CA LYS A 84 -6.62 -13.21 -14.52
C LYS A 84 -6.11 -14.51 -15.16
N TYR A 85 -5.82 -14.49 -16.47
CA TYR A 85 -5.39 -15.65 -17.24
C TYR A 85 -3.91 -15.59 -17.66
N ASP A 86 -3.13 -14.63 -17.18
CA ASP A 86 -1.69 -14.55 -17.49
C ASP A 86 -0.89 -15.40 -16.48
N PRO A 87 -0.18 -16.47 -16.94
CA PRO A 87 0.65 -17.30 -16.06
C PRO A 87 1.75 -16.52 -15.32
N LYS A 88 2.19 -15.39 -15.87
CA LYS A 88 3.18 -14.51 -15.24
C LYS A 88 2.59 -13.81 -14.02
N VAL A 89 1.31 -13.44 -14.05
CA VAL A 89 0.63 -12.82 -12.91
C VAL A 89 0.54 -13.82 -11.75
N GLU A 90 0.17 -15.07 -12.03
CA GLU A 90 0.15 -16.13 -11.02
C GLU A 90 1.53 -16.37 -10.40
N SER A 91 2.58 -16.41 -11.23
CA SER A 91 3.97 -16.54 -10.77
C SER A 91 4.38 -15.37 -9.85
N ARG A 92 4.03 -14.13 -10.22
CA ARG A 92 4.28 -12.94 -9.41
C ARG A 92 3.57 -12.99 -8.07
N ILE A 93 2.28 -13.35 -8.04
CA ILE A 93 1.50 -13.49 -6.80
C ILE A 93 2.13 -14.53 -5.89
N LYS A 94 2.49 -15.72 -6.41
CA LYS A 94 3.16 -16.77 -5.63
C LYS A 94 4.52 -16.32 -5.08
N ARG A 95 5.30 -15.57 -5.87
CA ARG A 95 6.58 -15.00 -5.45
C ARG A 95 6.40 -14.00 -4.30
N ILE A 96 5.46 -13.07 -4.44
CA ILE A 96 5.15 -12.06 -3.42
C ILE A 96 4.72 -12.73 -2.13
N ALA A 97 3.77 -13.66 -2.19
CA ALA A 97 3.27 -14.39 -1.02
C ALA A 97 4.39 -15.15 -0.29
N ARG A 98 5.29 -15.82 -1.02
CA ARG A 98 6.45 -16.51 -0.41
C ARG A 98 7.47 -15.55 0.21
N GLY A 99 7.64 -14.36 -0.36
CA GLY A 99 8.58 -13.35 0.13
C GLY A 99 8.08 -12.61 1.38
N SER A 100 6.78 -12.48 1.55
CA SER A 100 6.17 -11.74 2.65
C SER A 100 5.94 -12.53 3.93
N GLY A 101 6.22 -13.84 3.93
CA GLY A 101 6.02 -14.76 5.06
C GLY A 101 4.76 -15.59 4.96
#